data_AF-A0A8H4IV26-F1
#
_entry.id   AF-A0A8H4IV26-F1
#
_cell.length_a   1.000
_cell.length_b   1.000
_cell.length_c   1.000
_cell.angle_alpha   90.00
_cell.angle_beta   90.00
_cell.angle_gamma   90.00
#
_symmetry.space_group_name_H-M   'P 1'
#
loop_
_entity.id
_entity.type
_entity.pdbx_description
1 polymer ?
#
loop_
_entity_poly.entity_id
_entity_poly.type
_entity_poly.pdbx_seq_one_letter_code
_entity_poly.pdbx_strand_id
1 'polypeptide(L)'
;MEDTDKAVGIIGMGDMGKMYAKRISEAGWRVNACDAPGKYEELKEFVPAEAIDSVVAKYGPSTKLGAIVGGQTSCKAPEIAAFEKHLPPDVEIIPVHSLHGPGVDPKGQPLVLIQHRASDASFQLVERILSCLNSKHVYLTAAEHDRITADTQAVTHAAFLSMGAAWHANAQFPWEIPRYVGGIENVKINVTLRIYSNKWHVYAGLAILNPYAQRQIRQYAESVTELFKLMLAGHKEELRNRIYTAAKAVFRGNGDEDLLLKDDVLDRFSLGEKPPERVKNNHLSLLAMVDCWWKLGIVPYDHMICSTPLFRLWLGITEYLFRKPDLLEEVIETAIHDNTFRADDLEFTFAARDWSDRVSLGHMDAYREKFEHIQTYFEPRFPEAKRVGNEMIKTILAKTTNS
;
A
#
# COMPACT_ATOMS: atom_id res chain seq x y z
N MET A 1 -3.87 -3.58 -40.14
CA MET A 1 -3.98 -2.84 -38.87
C MET A 1 -5.14 -1.89 -39.03
N GLU A 2 -6.30 -2.20 -38.43
CA GLU A 2 -7.54 -1.40 -38.56
C GLU A 2 -7.51 -0.05 -37.82
N ASP A 3 -6.45 0.27 -37.08
CA ASP A 3 -6.40 1.42 -36.15
C ASP A 3 -5.29 2.46 -36.47
N THR A 4 -4.75 2.51 -37.69
CA THR A 4 -3.59 3.39 -38.03
C THR A 4 -3.84 4.89 -37.83
N ASP A 5 -5.11 5.31 -37.75
CA ASP A 5 -5.51 6.71 -37.58
C ASP A 5 -5.70 7.10 -36.11
N LYS A 6 -5.55 6.16 -35.18
CA LYS A 6 -5.70 6.40 -33.74
C LYS A 6 -4.40 6.93 -33.15
N ALA A 7 -4.51 7.86 -32.20
CA ALA A 7 -3.38 8.41 -31.46
C ALA A 7 -3.70 8.43 -29.96
N VAL A 8 -2.68 8.17 -29.14
CA VAL A 8 -2.77 8.19 -27.68
C VAL A 8 -2.28 9.54 -27.17
N GLY A 9 -3.13 10.25 -26.42
CA GLY A 9 -2.77 11.47 -25.71
C GLY A 9 -2.37 11.16 -24.27
N ILE A 10 -1.24 11.68 -23.80
CA ILE A 10 -0.82 11.57 -22.39
C ILE A 10 -0.73 12.98 -21.80
N ILE A 11 -1.48 13.22 -20.73
CA ILE A 11 -1.45 14.45 -19.95
C ILE A 11 -0.75 14.17 -18.63
N GLY A 12 0.41 14.82 -18.41
CA GLY A 12 1.27 14.60 -17.25
C GLY A 12 2.43 13.64 -17.55
N MET A 13 3.63 14.21 -17.76
CA MET A 13 4.86 13.50 -18.13
C MET A 13 5.79 13.25 -16.93
N GLY A 14 5.20 12.89 -15.79
CA GLY A 14 5.93 12.29 -14.67
C GLY A 14 6.51 10.91 -15.04
N ASP A 15 7.15 10.24 -14.08
CA ASP A 15 7.84 8.96 -14.33
C ASP A 15 6.92 7.85 -14.91
N MET A 16 5.69 7.75 -14.41
CA MET A 16 4.69 6.82 -14.96
C MET A 16 4.24 7.22 -16.37
N GLY A 17 3.97 8.51 -16.61
CA GLY A 17 3.59 9.02 -17.94
C GLY A 17 4.68 8.76 -18.99
N LYS A 18 5.95 8.98 -18.63
CA LYS A 18 7.12 8.65 -19.47
C LYS A 18 7.20 7.16 -19.78
N MET A 19 6.94 6.30 -18.80
CA MET A 19 6.96 4.84 -18.98
C MET A 19 5.89 4.39 -19.98
N TYR A 20 4.65 4.88 -19.82
CA TYR A 20 3.55 4.60 -20.75
C TYR A 20 3.85 5.15 -22.16
N ALA A 21 4.28 6.41 -22.26
CA ALA A 21 4.59 7.05 -23.54
C ALA A 21 5.63 6.25 -24.33
N LYS A 22 6.72 5.84 -23.67
CA LYS A 22 7.80 5.07 -24.28
C LYS A 22 7.29 3.71 -24.78
N ARG A 23 6.64 2.92 -23.93
CA ARG A 23 6.21 1.55 -24.28
C ARG A 23 5.14 1.54 -25.36
N ILE A 24 4.18 2.45 -25.29
CA ILE A 24 3.12 2.59 -26.29
C ILE A 24 3.71 3.00 -27.65
N SER A 25 4.67 3.94 -27.65
CA SER A 25 5.36 4.36 -28.87
C SER A 25 6.24 3.25 -29.47
N GLU A 26 6.96 2.50 -28.64
CA GLU A 26 7.77 1.34 -29.06
C GLU A 26 6.92 0.22 -29.67
N ALA A 27 5.65 0.11 -29.26
CA ALA A 27 4.67 -0.80 -29.85
C ALA A 27 4.06 -0.29 -31.17
N GLY A 28 4.52 0.87 -31.67
CA GLY A 28 4.11 1.41 -32.97
C GLY A 28 2.89 2.34 -32.94
N TRP A 29 2.35 2.66 -31.76
CA TRP A 29 1.25 3.62 -31.64
C TRP A 29 1.75 5.06 -31.69
N ARG A 30 0.97 5.95 -32.31
CA ARG A 30 1.27 7.39 -32.28
C ARG A 30 0.94 7.97 -30.91
N VAL A 31 1.96 8.48 -30.21
CA VAL A 31 1.81 9.12 -28.89
C VAL A 31 2.00 10.63 -29.01
N ASN A 32 1.06 11.39 -28.45
CA ASN A 32 1.20 12.82 -28.24
C ASN A 32 1.21 13.09 -26.73
N ALA A 33 2.28 13.70 -26.22
CA ALA A 33 2.37 14.11 -24.82
C ALA A 33 2.08 15.60 -24.68
N CYS A 34 1.30 15.98 -23.67
CA CYS A 34 1.01 17.35 -23.32
C CYS A 34 1.27 17.56 -21.83
N ASP A 35 1.91 18.68 -21.49
CA ASP A 35 2.15 19.08 -20.11
C ASP A 35 2.16 20.62 -19.98
N ALA A 36 2.20 21.15 -18.76
CA ALA A 36 2.08 22.59 -18.51
C ALA A 36 3.28 23.38 -19.12
N PRO A 37 3.04 24.40 -19.98
CA PRO A 37 4.11 25.10 -20.73
C PRO A 37 5.19 25.75 -19.86
N GLY A 38 4.81 26.31 -18.71
CA GLY A 38 5.70 27.02 -17.79
C GLY A 38 6.45 26.12 -16.81
N LYS A 39 6.15 24.82 -16.78
CA LYS A 39 6.77 23.89 -15.82
C LYS A 39 7.73 22.89 -16.50
N TYR A 40 8.20 23.16 -17.72
CA TYR A 40 9.09 22.25 -18.47
C TYR A 40 10.28 21.73 -17.64
N GLU A 41 10.90 22.60 -16.82
CA GLU A 41 12.01 22.23 -15.91
C GLU A 41 11.56 21.63 -14.57
N GLU A 42 10.36 21.96 -14.07
CA GLU A 42 9.77 21.43 -12.82
C GLU A 42 9.04 20.09 -12.99
N LEU A 43 8.50 19.81 -14.19
CA LEU A 43 7.69 18.62 -14.53
C LEU A 43 8.53 17.34 -14.70
N LYS A 44 9.71 17.31 -14.10
CA LYS A 44 10.29 16.04 -13.64
C LYS A 44 9.42 15.39 -12.55
N GLU A 45 8.47 16.09 -11.94
CA GLU A 45 7.62 15.54 -10.87
C GLU A 45 6.10 15.66 -11.15
N PHE A 46 5.45 14.48 -11.26
CA PHE A 46 4.05 14.06 -11.02
C PHE A 46 2.87 15.07 -10.98
N VAL A 47 1.71 14.67 -11.54
CA VAL A 47 0.39 15.28 -11.29
C VAL A 47 -0.32 14.52 -10.15
N PRO A 48 -0.55 15.13 -8.97
CA PRO A 48 -1.23 14.49 -7.85
C PRO A 48 -2.67 14.10 -8.16
N ALA A 49 -3.17 13.03 -7.52
CA ALA A 49 -4.59 12.66 -7.58
C ALA A 49 -5.52 13.81 -7.16
N GLU A 50 -5.05 14.70 -6.27
CA GLU A 50 -5.76 15.92 -5.85
C GLU A 50 -6.00 16.92 -7.00
N ALA A 51 -5.12 16.93 -8.01
CA ALA A 51 -5.24 17.83 -9.14
C ALA A 51 -6.23 17.33 -10.20
N ILE A 52 -6.77 16.10 -10.07
CA ILE A 52 -7.58 15.46 -11.12
C ILE A 52 -8.82 16.28 -11.49
N ASP A 53 -9.58 16.80 -10.51
CA ASP A 53 -10.77 17.63 -10.79
C ASP A 53 -10.39 18.88 -11.60
N SER A 54 -9.33 19.59 -11.21
CA SER A 54 -8.88 20.80 -11.90
C SER A 54 -8.35 20.54 -13.31
N VAL A 55 -7.65 19.42 -13.51
CA VAL A 55 -7.10 19.01 -14.81
C VAL A 55 -8.24 18.61 -15.74
N VAL A 56 -9.17 17.79 -15.28
CA VAL A 56 -10.32 17.37 -16.09
C VAL A 56 -11.24 18.57 -16.39
N ALA A 57 -11.45 19.48 -15.44
CA ALA A 57 -12.20 20.71 -15.68
C ALA A 57 -11.58 21.56 -16.80
N LYS A 58 -10.25 21.64 -16.85
CA LYS A 58 -9.53 22.46 -17.83
C LYS A 58 -9.45 21.82 -19.21
N TYR A 59 -9.15 20.53 -19.28
CA TYR A 59 -8.85 19.84 -20.55
C TYR A 59 -9.99 18.97 -21.06
N GLY A 60 -10.86 18.48 -20.16
CA GLY A 60 -11.99 17.61 -20.47
C GLY A 60 -12.93 18.16 -21.54
N PRO A 61 -13.35 19.44 -21.50
CA PRO A 61 -14.21 20.01 -22.53
C PRO A 61 -13.59 20.09 -23.94
N SER A 62 -12.26 19.94 -24.05
CA SER A 62 -11.52 20.00 -25.33
C SER A 62 -11.29 18.62 -25.97
N THR A 63 -11.87 17.56 -25.42
CA THR A 63 -11.79 16.21 -26.00
C THR A 63 -12.50 16.14 -27.35
N LYS A 64 -11.97 15.33 -28.26
CA LYS A 64 -12.63 15.07 -29.55
C LYS A 64 -13.92 14.28 -29.34
N LEU A 65 -14.86 14.43 -30.28
CA LEU A 65 -16.11 13.65 -30.30
C LEU A 65 -15.80 12.15 -30.28
N GLY A 66 -16.40 11.41 -29.37
CA GLY A 66 -16.19 9.96 -29.22
C GLY A 66 -14.78 9.57 -28.77
N ALA A 67 -14.06 10.47 -28.11
CA ALA A 67 -12.78 10.16 -27.50
C ALA A 67 -12.94 9.18 -26.32
N ILE A 68 -11.85 8.47 -26.01
CA ILE A 68 -11.73 7.64 -24.82
C ILE A 68 -10.80 8.37 -23.85
N VAL A 69 -11.25 8.54 -22.60
CA VAL A 69 -10.48 9.17 -21.53
C VAL A 69 -10.34 8.18 -20.37
N GLY A 70 -9.13 8.08 -19.82
CA GLY A 70 -8.82 7.25 -18.66
C GLY A 70 -7.75 7.92 -17.81
N GLY A 71 -7.86 7.75 -16.50
CA GLY A 71 -6.82 8.17 -15.57
C GLY A 71 -6.05 6.96 -15.04
N GLN A 72 -4.83 7.22 -14.54
CA GLN A 72 -3.96 6.24 -13.90
C GLN A 72 -3.81 6.54 -12.39
N THR A 73 -4.71 7.31 -11.79
CA THR A 73 -4.56 7.68 -10.37
C THR A 73 -4.63 6.46 -9.45
N SER A 74 -4.15 6.58 -8.21
CA SER A 74 -4.23 5.46 -7.25
C SER A 74 -5.60 5.27 -6.61
N CYS A 75 -6.54 6.21 -6.78
CA CYS A 75 -7.90 6.17 -6.24
C CYS A 75 -8.92 6.52 -7.32
N LYS A 76 -9.91 5.66 -7.54
CA LYS A 76 -10.86 5.80 -8.63
C LYS A 76 -12.06 6.67 -8.27
N ALA A 77 -12.50 6.71 -7.01
CA ALA A 77 -13.63 7.53 -6.59
C ALA A 77 -13.50 9.02 -6.97
N PRO A 78 -12.41 9.75 -6.62
CA PRO A 78 -12.27 11.16 -7.01
C PRO A 78 -12.07 11.33 -8.53
N GLU A 79 -11.42 10.36 -9.18
CA GLU A 79 -11.16 10.38 -10.61
C GLU A 79 -12.46 10.23 -11.43
N ILE A 80 -13.28 9.23 -11.09
CA ILE A 80 -14.60 9.02 -11.69
C ILE A 80 -15.50 10.23 -11.43
N ALA A 81 -15.50 10.78 -10.22
CA ALA A 81 -16.29 11.97 -9.90
C ALA A 81 -15.89 13.18 -10.77
N ALA A 82 -14.59 13.39 -10.99
CA ALA A 82 -14.10 14.44 -11.89
C ALA A 82 -14.50 14.18 -13.35
N PHE A 83 -14.39 12.94 -13.82
CA PHE A 83 -14.77 12.57 -15.18
C PHE A 83 -16.27 12.76 -15.44
N GLU A 84 -17.13 12.27 -14.55
CA GLU A 84 -18.59 12.42 -14.71
C GLU A 84 -19.04 13.89 -14.64
N LYS A 85 -18.33 14.71 -13.87
CA LYS A 85 -18.66 16.14 -13.71
C LYS A 85 -18.24 16.99 -14.91
N HIS A 86 -17.11 16.70 -15.54
CA HIS A 86 -16.47 17.63 -16.48
C HIS A 86 -16.32 17.08 -17.91
N LEU A 87 -16.41 15.76 -18.13
CA LEU A 87 -16.31 15.20 -19.48
C LEU A 87 -17.65 15.28 -20.22
N PRO A 88 -17.64 15.61 -21.53
CA PRO A 88 -18.83 15.54 -22.38
C PRO A 88 -19.52 14.16 -22.35
N PRO A 89 -20.84 14.08 -22.56
CA PRO A 89 -21.58 12.81 -22.55
C PRO A 89 -21.18 11.82 -23.65
N ASP A 90 -20.63 12.30 -24.77
CA ASP A 90 -20.18 11.48 -25.89
C ASP A 90 -18.77 10.87 -25.67
N VAL A 91 -18.08 11.26 -24.60
CA VAL A 91 -16.77 10.74 -24.23
C VAL A 91 -16.92 9.46 -23.42
N GLU A 92 -16.18 8.45 -23.83
CA GLU A 92 -16.11 7.17 -23.13
C GLU A 92 -15.02 7.19 -22.04
N ILE A 93 -15.29 6.53 -20.92
CA ILE A 93 -14.46 6.57 -19.71
C ILE A 93 -13.92 5.16 -19.40
N ILE A 94 -12.62 4.96 -19.59
CA ILE A 94 -11.90 3.71 -19.31
C ILE A 94 -10.65 3.99 -18.46
N PRO A 95 -10.78 4.06 -17.12
CA PRO A 95 -9.63 4.22 -16.24
C PRO A 95 -8.76 2.97 -16.14
N VAL A 96 -7.51 3.18 -15.71
CA VAL A 96 -6.54 2.12 -15.51
C VAL A 96 -5.76 2.31 -14.20
N HIS A 97 -5.06 1.29 -13.74
CA HIS A 97 -4.09 1.42 -12.64
C HIS A 97 -3.02 0.33 -12.71
N SER A 98 -1.80 0.69 -13.11
CA SER A 98 -0.61 -0.13 -12.83
C SER A 98 -0.36 -0.24 -11.33
N LEU A 99 -0.41 -1.44 -10.77
CA LEU A 99 -0.12 -1.70 -9.36
C LEU A 99 1.39 -1.86 -9.09
N HIS A 100 2.20 -1.07 -9.77
CA HIS A 100 3.64 -1.02 -9.62
C HIS A 100 4.16 0.41 -9.85
N GLY A 101 5.34 0.70 -9.30
CA GLY A 101 6.02 1.97 -9.53
C GLY A 101 6.69 2.05 -10.91
N PRO A 102 7.11 3.25 -11.34
CA PRO A 102 7.68 3.49 -12.67
C PRO A 102 9.02 2.79 -12.92
N GLY A 103 9.78 2.49 -11.85
CA GLY A 103 11.06 1.78 -11.93
C GLY A 103 10.94 0.25 -11.96
N VAL A 104 9.73 -0.29 -12.00
CA VAL A 104 9.46 -1.74 -12.02
C VAL A 104 9.07 -2.17 -13.43
N ASP A 105 9.60 -3.31 -13.89
CA ASP A 105 9.15 -3.89 -15.17
C ASP A 105 7.68 -4.32 -15.07
N PRO A 106 6.75 -3.76 -15.87
CA PRO A 106 5.33 -4.12 -15.87
C PRO A 106 5.03 -5.57 -16.23
N LYS A 107 5.99 -6.30 -16.80
CA LYS A 107 5.78 -7.69 -17.24
C LYS A 107 5.30 -8.56 -16.08
N GLY A 108 4.13 -9.17 -16.23
CA GLY A 108 3.48 -10.01 -15.21
C GLY A 108 2.94 -9.25 -13.99
N GLN A 109 3.17 -7.94 -13.89
CA GLN A 109 2.58 -7.12 -12.83
C GLN A 109 1.10 -6.86 -13.09
N PRO A 110 0.26 -6.70 -12.06
CA PRO A 110 -1.16 -6.40 -12.26
C PRO A 110 -1.37 -5.01 -12.89
N LEU A 111 -2.21 -4.97 -13.93
CA LEU A 111 -2.75 -3.75 -14.54
C LEU A 111 -4.27 -3.81 -14.44
N VAL A 112 -4.86 -2.94 -13.62
CA VAL A 112 -6.31 -2.86 -13.51
C VAL A 112 -6.88 -2.07 -14.68
N LEU A 113 -7.92 -2.59 -15.31
CA LEU A 113 -8.71 -1.96 -16.37
C LEU A 113 -10.16 -1.84 -15.90
N ILE A 114 -10.76 -0.66 -16.04
CA ILE A 114 -12.12 -0.37 -15.54
C ILE A 114 -12.97 0.14 -16.71
N GLN A 115 -13.98 -0.63 -17.12
CA GLN A 115 -14.99 -0.19 -18.09
C GLN A 115 -16.09 0.56 -17.34
N HIS A 116 -15.95 1.87 -17.16
CA HIS A 116 -16.91 2.67 -16.37
C HIS A 116 -18.09 3.18 -17.21
N ARG A 117 -17.80 3.87 -18.31
CA ARG A 117 -18.80 4.43 -19.24
C ARG A 117 -18.28 4.31 -20.67
N ALA A 118 -18.25 3.09 -21.21
CA ALA A 118 -17.62 2.81 -22.50
C ALA A 118 -18.21 1.58 -23.19
N SER A 119 -18.11 1.54 -24.51
CA SER A 119 -18.48 0.37 -25.31
C SER A 119 -17.42 -0.73 -25.27
N ASP A 120 -17.81 -1.97 -25.54
CA ASP A 120 -16.89 -3.11 -25.57
C ASP A 120 -15.80 -2.94 -26.63
N ALA A 121 -16.12 -2.29 -27.76
CA ALA A 121 -15.17 -2.02 -28.83
C ALA A 121 -14.05 -1.08 -28.37
N SER A 122 -14.38 -0.01 -27.64
CA SER A 122 -13.41 0.90 -27.06
C SER A 122 -12.61 0.27 -25.94
N PHE A 123 -13.26 -0.56 -25.10
CA PHE A 123 -12.56 -1.31 -24.05
C PHE A 123 -11.49 -2.23 -24.64
N GLN A 124 -11.85 -3.01 -25.67
CA GLN A 124 -10.92 -3.86 -26.40
C GLN A 124 -9.81 -3.06 -27.09
N LEU A 125 -10.08 -1.85 -27.59
CA LEU A 125 -9.06 -0.97 -28.16
C LEU A 125 -8.04 -0.54 -27.09
N VAL A 126 -8.49 -0.07 -25.93
CA VAL A 126 -7.60 0.32 -24.81
C VAL A 126 -6.78 -0.89 -24.35
N GLU A 127 -7.41 -2.05 -24.21
CA GLU A 127 -6.74 -3.29 -23.86
C GLU A 127 -5.64 -3.67 -24.86
N ARG A 128 -5.91 -3.58 -26.17
CA ARG A 128 -4.90 -3.81 -27.22
C ARG A 128 -3.74 -2.83 -27.13
N ILE A 129 -4.01 -1.54 -26.92
CA ILE A 129 -2.96 -0.52 -26.76
C ILE A 129 -2.05 -0.85 -25.57
N LEU A 130 -2.63 -1.26 -24.45
CA LEU A 130 -1.89 -1.53 -23.22
C LEU A 130 -1.25 -2.92 -23.14
N SER A 131 -1.59 -3.83 -24.07
CA SER A 131 -0.97 -5.17 -24.16
C SER A 131 0.56 -5.14 -24.30
N CYS A 132 1.11 -4.04 -24.83
CA CYS A 132 2.56 -3.80 -24.93
C CYS A 132 3.29 -3.77 -23.57
N LEU A 133 2.57 -3.56 -22.48
CA LEU A 133 3.12 -3.61 -21.12
C LEU A 133 3.42 -5.05 -20.67
N ASN A 134 2.80 -6.04 -21.31
CA ASN A 134 2.83 -7.46 -20.91
C ASN A 134 2.45 -7.68 -19.43
N SER A 135 1.60 -6.80 -18.90
CA SER A 135 1.04 -6.88 -17.56
C SER A 135 -0.04 -7.96 -17.50
N LYS A 136 -0.32 -8.45 -16.29
CA LYS A 136 -1.49 -9.28 -16.01
C LYS A 136 -2.71 -8.36 -15.91
N HIS A 137 -3.59 -8.40 -16.89
CA HIS A 137 -4.81 -7.59 -16.87
C HIS A 137 -5.77 -8.08 -15.78
N VAL A 138 -6.32 -7.15 -15.02
CA VAL A 138 -7.31 -7.39 -13.96
C VAL A 138 -8.49 -6.48 -14.21
N TYR A 139 -9.68 -7.05 -14.34
CA TYR A 139 -10.90 -6.30 -14.65
C TYR A 139 -11.70 -6.08 -13.38
N LEU A 140 -11.96 -4.81 -13.05
CA LEU A 140 -12.69 -4.41 -11.84
C LEU A 140 -13.60 -3.23 -12.16
N THR A 141 -14.63 -3.05 -11.35
CA THR A 141 -15.31 -1.75 -11.25
C THR A 141 -14.47 -0.76 -10.44
N ALA A 142 -14.75 0.54 -10.57
CA ALA A 142 -14.08 1.58 -9.78
C ALA A 142 -14.25 1.37 -8.27
N ALA A 143 -15.44 0.92 -7.84
CA ALA A 143 -15.74 0.65 -6.43
C ALA A 143 -14.99 -0.58 -5.89
N GLU A 144 -14.93 -1.67 -6.67
CA GLU A 144 -14.15 -2.86 -6.30
C GLU A 144 -12.66 -2.55 -6.22
N HIS A 145 -12.14 -1.78 -7.18
CA HIS A 145 -10.75 -1.31 -7.15
C HIS A 145 -10.43 -0.55 -5.86
N ASP A 146 -11.23 0.45 -5.50
CA ASP A 146 -10.96 1.27 -4.32
C ASP A 146 -11.11 0.45 -3.03
N ARG A 147 -12.05 -0.47 -2.97
CA ARG A 147 -12.18 -1.40 -1.83
C ARG A 147 -10.94 -2.28 -1.70
N ILE A 148 -10.52 -2.94 -2.77
CA ILE A 148 -9.38 -3.86 -2.77
C ILE A 148 -8.06 -3.14 -2.47
N THR A 149 -7.85 -1.95 -3.04
CA THR A 149 -6.65 -1.14 -2.74
C THR A 149 -6.63 -0.65 -1.30
N ALA A 150 -7.77 -0.33 -0.71
CA ALA A 150 -7.86 -0.04 0.72
C ALA A 150 -7.47 -1.28 1.56
N ASP A 151 -8.08 -2.43 1.26
CA ASP A 151 -7.86 -3.69 1.99
C ASP A 151 -6.39 -4.18 1.94
N THR A 152 -5.70 -3.91 0.83
CA THR A 152 -4.33 -4.41 0.62
C THR A 152 -3.25 -3.38 0.98
N GLN A 153 -3.53 -2.08 0.92
CA GLN A 153 -2.47 -1.06 1.02
C GLN A 153 -2.69 -0.07 2.17
N ALA A 154 -3.92 0.40 2.41
CA ALA A 154 -4.14 1.56 3.28
C ALA A 154 -3.72 1.30 4.74
N VAL A 155 -4.24 0.25 5.37
CA VAL A 155 -3.90 -0.09 6.75
C VAL A 155 -2.44 -0.54 6.87
N THR A 156 -1.94 -1.29 5.88
CA THR A 156 -0.54 -1.68 5.79
C THR A 156 0.36 -0.45 5.91
N HIS A 157 0.11 0.59 5.10
CA HIS A 157 0.87 1.83 5.17
C HIS A 157 0.70 2.54 6.52
N ALA A 158 -0.54 2.66 7.03
CA ALA A 158 -0.80 3.31 8.31
C ALA A 158 -0.08 2.63 9.48
N ALA A 159 -0.01 1.29 9.51
CA ALA A 159 0.72 0.54 10.51
C ALA A 159 2.22 0.90 10.50
N PHE A 160 2.88 0.88 9.34
CA PHE A 160 4.31 1.19 9.25
C PHE A 160 4.63 2.67 9.45
N LEU A 161 3.75 3.58 9.03
CA LEU A 161 3.86 4.99 9.38
C LEU A 161 3.72 5.23 10.89
N SER A 162 2.92 4.41 11.56
CA SER A 162 2.80 4.46 13.01
C SER A 162 4.06 3.93 13.70
N MET A 163 4.68 2.88 13.14
CA MET A 163 5.98 2.36 13.64
C MET A 163 7.08 3.41 13.54
N GLY A 164 7.25 4.04 12.37
CA GLY A 164 8.29 5.06 12.20
C GLY A 164 8.07 6.29 13.07
N ALA A 165 6.82 6.71 13.24
CA ALA A 165 6.48 7.78 14.18
C ALA A 165 6.82 7.42 15.63
N ALA A 166 6.56 6.19 16.06
CA ALA A 166 6.89 5.74 17.41
C ALA A 166 8.41 5.69 17.65
N TRP A 167 9.17 5.14 16.70
CA TRP A 167 10.63 5.12 16.78
C TRP A 167 11.23 6.52 16.79
N HIS A 168 10.68 7.44 15.99
CA HIS A 168 11.08 8.84 16.00
C HIS A 168 10.80 9.50 17.36
N ALA A 169 9.60 9.30 17.93
CA ALA A 169 9.23 9.85 19.24
C ALA A 169 10.14 9.36 20.37
N ASN A 170 10.59 8.11 20.29
CA ASN A 170 11.53 7.52 21.26
C ASN A 170 13.01 7.81 20.95
N ALA A 171 13.34 8.55 19.88
CA ALA A 171 14.71 8.76 19.40
C ALA A 171 15.49 7.45 19.21
N GLN A 172 14.83 6.44 18.63
CA GLN A 172 15.36 5.10 18.41
C GLN A 172 15.63 4.83 16.94
N PHE A 173 16.68 4.06 16.68
CA PHE A 173 16.90 3.38 15.40
C PHE A 173 16.79 1.87 15.66
N PRO A 174 15.68 1.20 15.31
CA PRO A 174 15.41 -0.17 15.75
C PRO A 174 16.50 -1.18 15.33
N TRP A 175 17.16 -1.00 14.19
CA TRP A 175 18.29 -1.88 13.78
C TRP A 175 19.57 -1.70 14.60
N GLU A 176 19.67 -0.65 15.41
CA GLU A 176 20.79 -0.42 16.34
C GLU A 176 20.47 -0.97 17.74
N ILE A 177 19.26 -1.48 17.96
CA ILE A 177 18.79 -1.96 19.25
C ILE A 177 18.59 -3.49 19.16
N PRO A 178 19.35 -4.29 19.93
CA PRO A 178 19.33 -5.76 19.82
C PRO A 178 17.93 -6.39 19.90
N ARG A 179 16.99 -5.78 20.65
CA ARG A 179 15.62 -6.28 20.83
C ARG A 179 14.74 -6.22 19.58
N TYR A 180 15.13 -5.47 18.55
CA TYR A 180 14.40 -5.32 17.29
C TYR A 180 15.11 -6.02 16.11
N VAL A 181 16.15 -6.81 16.35
CA VAL A 181 16.91 -7.47 15.28
C VAL A 181 16.49 -8.94 15.16
N GLY A 182 16.10 -9.36 13.95
CA GLY A 182 15.76 -10.75 13.63
C GLY A 182 14.28 -11.00 13.29
N GLY A 183 14.01 -12.10 12.58
CA GLY A 183 12.67 -12.60 12.28
C GLY A 183 11.66 -11.55 11.77
N ILE A 184 10.51 -11.49 12.44
CA ILE A 184 9.40 -10.57 12.15
C ILE A 184 9.84 -9.10 12.14
N GLU A 185 10.76 -8.72 13.03
CA GLU A 185 11.16 -7.33 13.21
C GLU A 185 11.98 -6.81 12.01
N ASN A 186 12.79 -7.66 11.38
CA ASN A 186 13.51 -7.30 10.15
C ASN A 186 12.55 -6.90 9.03
N VAL A 187 11.45 -7.63 8.87
CA VAL A 187 10.43 -7.28 7.87
C VAL A 187 9.82 -5.92 8.21
N LYS A 188 9.46 -5.68 9.48
CA LYS A 188 8.87 -4.41 9.92
C LYS A 188 9.79 -3.22 9.66
N ILE A 189 11.07 -3.35 10.00
CA ILE A 189 12.08 -2.30 9.80
C ILE A 189 12.24 -2.00 8.32
N ASN A 190 12.52 -3.03 7.50
CA ASN A 190 12.78 -2.84 6.07
C ASN A 190 11.59 -2.22 5.35
N VAL A 191 10.37 -2.64 5.71
CA VAL A 191 9.15 -2.09 5.11
C VAL A 191 8.92 -0.64 5.55
N THR A 192 9.11 -0.33 6.83
CA THR A 192 8.96 1.04 7.35
C THR A 192 9.93 2.00 6.66
N LEU A 193 11.22 1.64 6.59
CA LEU A 193 12.23 2.46 5.92
C LEU A 193 11.95 2.60 4.43
N ARG A 194 11.44 1.54 3.78
CA ARG A 194 11.02 1.62 2.37
C ARG A 194 9.91 2.64 2.19
N ILE A 195 8.91 2.67 3.06
CA ILE A 195 7.80 3.66 3.00
C ILE A 195 8.34 5.08 3.17
N TYR A 196 9.12 5.33 4.23
CA TYR A 196 9.71 6.66 4.46
C TYR A 196 10.73 7.08 3.40
N SER A 197 11.32 6.14 2.64
CA SER A 197 12.22 6.47 1.53
C SER A 197 11.52 6.92 0.24
N ASN A 198 10.18 6.88 0.21
CA ASN A 198 9.34 7.33 -0.90
C ASN A 198 8.64 8.65 -0.58
N LYS A 199 7.90 9.19 -1.55
CA LYS A 199 7.21 10.47 -1.42
C LYS A 199 5.90 10.34 -0.64
N TRP A 200 5.67 11.27 0.29
CA TRP A 200 4.50 11.29 1.19
C TRP A 200 3.16 11.24 0.44
N HIS A 201 3.05 11.95 -0.69
CA HIS A 201 1.79 12.12 -1.43
C HIS A 201 1.24 10.81 -2.01
N VAL A 202 2.09 9.79 -2.20
CA VAL A 202 1.65 8.44 -2.62
C VAL A 202 0.80 7.79 -1.52
N TYR A 203 1.21 7.96 -0.27
CA TYR A 203 0.54 7.38 0.89
C TYR A 203 -0.66 8.22 1.33
N ALA A 204 -0.50 9.55 1.35
CA ALA A 204 -1.56 10.48 1.70
C ALA A 204 -2.74 10.42 0.72
N GLY A 205 -2.44 10.42 -0.60
CA GLY A 205 -3.45 10.34 -1.64
C GLY A 205 -4.34 9.11 -1.48
N LEU A 206 -3.74 7.93 -1.28
CA LEU A 206 -4.51 6.71 -1.03
C LEU A 206 -5.31 6.79 0.28
N ALA A 207 -4.68 7.20 1.37
CA ALA A 207 -5.31 7.18 2.69
C ALA A 207 -6.48 8.16 2.81
N ILE A 208 -6.32 9.39 2.28
CA ILE A 208 -7.30 10.47 2.41
C ILE A 208 -8.38 10.39 1.33
N LEU A 209 -8.02 10.10 0.07
CA LEU A 209 -9.00 10.20 -1.02
C LEU A 209 -9.84 8.93 -1.20
N ASN A 210 -9.43 7.80 -0.62
CA ASN A 210 -10.19 6.56 -0.67
C ASN A 210 -11.11 6.42 0.56
N PRO A 211 -12.45 6.43 0.41
CA PRO A 211 -13.37 6.36 1.55
C PRO A 211 -13.27 5.02 2.30
N TYR A 212 -12.94 3.92 1.62
CA TYR A 212 -12.72 2.63 2.27
C TYR A 212 -11.45 2.67 3.13
N ALA A 213 -10.39 3.35 2.67
CA ALA A 213 -9.14 3.51 3.42
C ALA A 213 -9.38 4.27 4.74
N GLN A 214 -10.14 5.37 4.70
CA GLN A 214 -10.45 6.15 5.91
C GLN A 214 -11.13 5.29 6.98
N ARG A 215 -12.13 4.48 6.59
CA ARG A 215 -12.83 3.57 7.52
C ARG A 215 -11.88 2.54 8.12
N GLN A 216 -11.01 1.96 7.30
CA GLN A 216 -10.09 0.93 7.76
C GLN A 216 -8.99 1.47 8.68
N ILE A 217 -8.41 2.63 8.34
CA ILE A 217 -7.38 3.27 9.16
C ILE A 217 -7.95 3.65 10.53
N ARG A 218 -9.19 4.16 10.57
CA ARG A 218 -9.89 4.42 11.83
C ARG A 218 -10.08 3.17 12.67
N GLN A 219 -10.60 2.10 12.06
CA GLN A 219 -10.79 0.84 12.77
C GLN A 219 -9.47 0.26 13.27
N TYR A 220 -8.38 0.38 12.50
CA TYR A 220 -7.07 -0.07 12.93
C TYR A 220 -6.57 0.70 14.15
N ALA A 221 -6.71 2.03 14.16
CA ALA A 221 -6.36 2.85 15.31
C ALA A 221 -7.19 2.49 16.57
N GLU A 222 -8.48 2.18 16.39
CA GLU A 222 -9.35 1.66 17.45
C GLU A 222 -8.86 0.29 17.94
N SER A 223 -8.57 -0.66 17.04
CA SER A 223 -8.04 -1.99 17.38
C SER A 223 -6.73 -1.91 18.14
N VAL A 224 -5.77 -1.08 17.69
CA VAL A 224 -4.51 -0.84 18.41
C VAL A 224 -4.80 -0.32 19.82
N THR A 225 -5.66 0.70 19.94
CA THR A 225 -6.00 1.35 21.22
C THR A 225 -6.68 0.38 22.18
N GLU A 226 -7.64 -0.40 21.71
CA GLU A 226 -8.40 -1.33 22.55
C GLU A 226 -7.55 -2.51 23.02
N LEU A 227 -6.75 -3.10 22.13
CA LEU A 227 -5.84 -4.18 22.51
C LEU A 227 -4.78 -3.68 23.51
N PHE A 228 -4.21 -2.49 23.28
CA PHE A 228 -3.25 -1.91 24.22
C PHE A 228 -3.85 -1.62 25.60
N LYS A 229 -5.12 -1.18 25.67
CA LYS A 229 -5.84 -1.03 26.95
C LYS A 229 -6.00 -2.35 27.69
N LEU A 230 -6.33 -3.44 26.99
CA LEU A 230 -6.41 -4.77 27.59
C LEU A 230 -5.06 -5.23 28.14
N MET A 231 -3.98 -4.97 27.39
CA MET A 231 -2.60 -5.25 27.84
C MET A 231 -2.23 -4.47 29.10
N LEU A 232 -2.59 -3.18 29.16
CA LEU A 232 -2.30 -2.30 30.31
C LEU A 232 -3.06 -2.70 31.58
N ALA A 233 -4.32 -3.06 31.44
CA ALA A 233 -5.16 -3.43 32.57
C ALA A 233 -5.02 -4.91 32.99
N GLY A 234 -4.15 -5.67 32.30
CA GLY A 234 -3.89 -7.08 32.64
C GLY A 234 -5.06 -8.02 32.33
N HIS A 235 -5.96 -7.64 31.42
CA HIS A 235 -7.14 -8.44 31.05
C HIS A 235 -6.78 -9.58 30.09
N LYS A 236 -5.96 -10.53 30.55
CA LYS A 236 -5.41 -11.62 29.74
C LYS A 236 -6.47 -12.46 29.03
N GLU A 237 -7.48 -12.94 29.75
CA GLU A 237 -8.52 -13.81 29.16
C GLU A 237 -9.33 -13.09 28.09
N GLU A 238 -9.63 -11.81 28.30
CA GLU A 238 -10.35 -10.99 27.32
C GLU A 238 -9.50 -10.76 26.07
N LEU A 239 -8.22 -10.39 26.25
CA LEU A 239 -7.26 -10.23 25.16
C LEU A 239 -7.16 -11.53 24.35
N ARG A 240 -6.92 -12.66 25.03
CA ARG A 240 -6.78 -13.98 24.42
C ARG A 240 -8.03 -14.36 23.61
N ASN A 241 -9.21 -14.26 24.21
CA ASN A 241 -10.47 -14.60 23.53
C ASN A 241 -10.71 -13.74 22.30
N ARG A 242 -10.39 -12.45 22.36
CA ARG A 242 -10.50 -11.52 21.23
C ARG A 242 -9.54 -11.90 20.09
N ILE A 243 -8.27 -12.16 20.41
CA ILE A 243 -7.22 -12.54 19.44
C ILE A 243 -7.58 -13.83 18.73
N TYR A 244 -7.98 -14.88 19.47
CA TYR A 244 -8.33 -16.17 18.88
C TYR A 244 -9.63 -16.13 18.09
N THR A 245 -10.60 -15.31 18.50
CA THR A 245 -11.83 -15.07 17.72
C THR A 245 -11.49 -14.43 16.38
N ALA A 246 -10.65 -13.38 16.39
CA ALA A 246 -10.21 -12.70 15.19
C ALA A 246 -9.41 -13.64 14.27
N ALA A 247 -8.50 -14.44 14.85
CA ALA A 247 -7.70 -15.44 14.13
C ALA A 247 -8.58 -16.44 13.36
N LYS A 248 -9.59 -17.02 14.04
CA LYS A 248 -10.52 -17.98 13.43
C LYS A 248 -11.34 -17.36 12.30
N ALA A 249 -11.70 -16.08 12.43
CA ALA A 249 -12.49 -15.39 11.42
C ALA A 249 -11.69 -15.11 10.14
N VAL A 250 -10.41 -14.74 10.30
CA VAL A 250 -9.50 -14.30 9.21
C VAL A 250 -8.79 -15.47 8.54
N PHE A 251 -8.24 -16.42 9.30
CA PHE A 251 -7.43 -17.52 8.80
C PHE A 251 -8.25 -18.82 8.68
N ARG A 252 -9.25 -18.82 7.79
CA ARG A 252 -10.13 -19.98 7.57
C ARG A 252 -9.41 -21.06 6.76
N GLY A 253 -8.81 -22.05 7.42
CA GLY A 253 -8.21 -23.23 6.76
C GLY A 253 -7.27 -24.01 7.68
N ASN A 254 -7.33 -25.34 7.62
CA ASN A 254 -6.44 -26.23 8.38
C ASN A 254 -5.29 -26.68 7.47
N GLY A 255 -4.05 -26.28 7.78
CA GLY A 255 -2.86 -26.85 7.17
C GLY A 255 -1.61 -26.00 7.39
N ASP A 256 -0.54 -26.63 7.87
CA ASP A 256 0.82 -26.08 7.96
C ASP A 256 1.53 -26.03 6.60
N GLU A 257 0.89 -26.52 5.53
CA GLU A 257 1.59 -26.89 4.29
C GLU A 257 1.89 -25.72 3.35
N ASP A 258 1.22 -24.57 3.46
CA ASP A 258 1.42 -23.40 2.58
C ASP A 258 1.55 -22.06 3.35
N LEU A 259 2.48 -21.96 4.30
CA LEU A 259 2.85 -20.66 4.87
C LEU A 259 3.46 -19.76 3.78
N LEU A 260 2.96 -18.52 3.66
CA LEU A 260 3.51 -17.52 2.72
C LEU A 260 4.99 -17.20 2.98
N LEU A 261 5.44 -17.30 4.23
CA LEU A 261 6.82 -17.05 4.65
C LEU A 261 7.29 -18.12 5.64
N LYS A 262 8.53 -18.60 5.45
CA LYS A 262 9.21 -19.56 6.33
C LYS A 262 10.37 -18.87 7.08
N ASP A 263 10.79 -19.48 8.18
CA ASP A 263 11.82 -18.95 9.10
C ASP A 263 13.12 -18.55 8.39
N ASP A 264 13.59 -19.36 7.43
CA ASP A 264 14.80 -19.11 6.64
C ASP A 264 14.73 -17.82 5.80
N VAL A 265 13.53 -17.40 5.41
CA VAL A 265 13.29 -16.19 4.60
C VAL A 265 13.25 -14.94 5.47
N LEU A 266 12.58 -15.00 6.63
CA LEU A 266 12.45 -13.86 7.55
C LEU A 266 13.83 -13.40 8.07
N ASP A 267 14.70 -14.37 8.29
CA ASP A 267 15.98 -14.18 8.94
C ASP A 267 17.10 -13.73 8.00
N ARG A 268 16.87 -13.73 6.68
CA ARG A 268 17.91 -13.44 5.68
C ARG A 268 18.16 -11.93 5.47
N PHE A 269 17.26 -11.06 5.92
CA PHE A 269 17.25 -9.63 5.58
C PHE A 269 17.45 -8.70 6.78
N SER A 270 18.42 -9.03 7.64
CA SER A 270 18.77 -8.21 8.82
C SER A 270 19.60 -6.98 8.44
N LEU A 271 19.30 -5.84 9.05
CA LEU A 271 20.12 -4.61 9.01
C LEU A 271 21.14 -4.54 10.17
N GLY A 272 21.03 -5.42 11.16
CA GLY A 272 21.93 -5.50 12.32
C GLY A 272 22.44 -6.93 12.58
N GLU A 273 23.41 -7.06 13.48
CA GLU A 273 23.90 -8.37 13.94
C GLU A 273 22.82 -9.09 14.74
N LYS A 274 22.51 -10.33 14.34
CA LYS A 274 21.46 -11.11 15.01
C LYS A 274 21.85 -11.39 16.46
N PRO A 275 20.94 -11.17 17.43
CA PRO A 275 21.20 -11.55 18.80
C PRO A 275 21.28 -13.09 18.92
N PRO A 276 22.06 -13.60 19.89
CA PRO A 276 22.19 -15.05 20.12
C PRO A 276 20.88 -15.71 20.57
N GLU A 277 19.98 -14.94 21.19
CA GLU A 277 18.63 -15.38 21.55
C GLU A 277 17.58 -14.39 21.06
N ARG A 278 16.42 -14.92 20.64
CA ARG A 278 15.27 -14.12 20.19
C ARG A 278 14.64 -13.41 21.39
N VAL A 279 14.53 -12.09 21.31
CA VAL A 279 13.77 -11.30 22.29
C VAL A 279 12.26 -11.47 22.02
N LYS A 280 11.50 -11.80 23.07
CA LYS A 280 10.04 -11.96 22.98
C LYS A 280 9.37 -10.61 22.79
N ASN A 281 8.36 -10.54 21.94
CA ASN A 281 7.65 -9.30 21.62
C ASN A 281 6.14 -9.58 21.56
N ASN A 282 5.33 -8.66 22.08
CA ASN A 282 3.86 -8.76 22.05
C ASN A 282 3.26 -8.49 20.66
N HIS A 283 4.04 -7.93 19.73
CA HIS A 283 3.66 -7.66 18.36
C HIS A 283 2.28 -6.98 18.21
N LEU A 284 1.97 -5.99 19.06
CA LEU A 284 0.71 -5.22 19.06
C LEU A 284 0.25 -4.82 17.65
N SER A 285 1.20 -4.38 16.81
CA SER A 285 0.94 -4.00 15.42
C SER A 285 0.29 -5.10 14.57
N LEU A 286 0.68 -6.36 14.76
CA LEU A 286 0.17 -7.54 14.03
C LEU A 286 -1.16 -8.01 14.64
N LEU A 287 -1.25 -8.03 15.97
CA LEU A 287 -2.48 -8.38 16.68
C LEU A 287 -3.63 -7.43 16.30
N ALA A 288 -3.35 -6.12 16.26
CA ALA A 288 -4.30 -5.11 15.86
C ALA A 288 -4.72 -5.20 14.39
N MET A 289 -3.84 -5.70 13.51
CA MET A 289 -4.17 -5.89 12.11
C MET A 289 -5.24 -6.98 11.94
N VAL A 290 -5.04 -8.13 12.60
CA VAL A 290 -6.01 -9.24 12.54
C VAL A 290 -7.32 -8.87 13.21
N ASP A 291 -7.28 -8.15 14.33
CA ASP A 291 -8.48 -7.61 14.97
C ASP A 291 -9.22 -6.63 14.04
N CYS A 292 -8.50 -5.73 13.38
CA CYS A 292 -9.08 -4.79 12.41
C CYS A 292 -9.75 -5.53 11.23
N TRP A 293 -9.09 -6.53 10.65
CA TRP A 293 -9.67 -7.35 9.59
C TRP A 293 -10.94 -8.07 10.05
N TRP A 294 -10.91 -8.66 11.24
CA TRP A 294 -12.08 -9.32 11.82
C TRP A 294 -13.25 -8.34 12.02
N LYS A 295 -13.01 -7.16 12.62
CA LYS A 295 -14.05 -6.15 12.85
C LYS A 295 -14.70 -5.63 11.57
N LEU A 296 -13.96 -5.61 10.47
CA LEU A 296 -14.45 -5.15 9.17
C LEU A 296 -14.95 -6.29 8.28
N GLY A 297 -14.85 -7.54 8.72
CA GLY A 297 -15.19 -8.71 7.91
C GLY A 297 -14.31 -8.87 6.67
N ILE A 298 -13.05 -8.45 6.75
CA ILE A 298 -12.07 -8.55 5.67
C ILE A 298 -11.33 -9.88 5.80
N VAL A 299 -11.27 -10.64 4.71
CA VAL A 299 -10.38 -11.79 4.57
C VAL A 299 -9.29 -11.40 3.57
N PRO A 300 -8.03 -11.21 4.00
CA PRO A 300 -6.98 -10.64 3.16
C PRO A 300 -6.65 -11.48 1.92
N TYR A 301 -6.91 -12.79 1.97
CA TYR A 301 -6.69 -13.73 0.87
C TYR A 301 -7.62 -13.52 -0.33
N ASP A 302 -8.82 -12.97 -0.10
CA ASP A 302 -9.80 -12.74 -1.16
C ASP A 302 -9.36 -11.63 -2.13
N HIS A 303 -8.41 -10.79 -1.70
CA HIS A 303 -7.96 -9.59 -2.42
C HIS A 303 -6.54 -9.74 -3.00
N MET A 304 -6.01 -10.97 -3.05
CA MET A 304 -4.65 -11.25 -3.52
C MET A 304 -4.40 -10.86 -4.99
N ILE A 305 -5.45 -10.73 -5.80
CA ILE A 305 -5.36 -10.31 -7.22
C ILE A 305 -4.69 -8.94 -7.41
N CYS A 306 -4.78 -8.06 -6.42
CA CYS A 306 -4.15 -6.73 -6.42
C CYS A 306 -3.09 -6.58 -5.32
N SER A 307 -2.63 -7.70 -4.75
CA SER A 307 -1.63 -7.69 -3.69
C SER A 307 -0.31 -7.06 -4.15
N THR A 308 0.21 -6.15 -3.35
CA THR A 308 1.54 -5.58 -3.54
C THR A 308 2.59 -6.43 -2.81
N PRO A 309 3.88 -6.33 -3.18
CA PRO A 309 4.95 -7.04 -2.45
C PRO A 309 4.97 -6.70 -0.95
N LEU A 310 4.66 -5.45 -0.60
CA LEU A 310 4.55 -4.96 0.78
C LEU A 310 3.43 -5.66 1.55
N PHE A 311 2.25 -5.77 0.92
CA PHE A 311 1.12 -6.47 1.52
C PHE A 311 1.40 -7.96 1.73
N ARG A 312 2.01 -8.64 0.75
CA ARG A 312 2.35 -10.07 0.89
C ARG A 312 3.33 -10.32 2.03
N LEU A 313 4.31 -9.44 2.20
CA LEU A 313 5.25 -9.47 3.32
C LEU A 313 4.53 -9.32 4.66
N TRP A 314 3.67 -8.31 4.76
CA TRP A 314 2.91 -8.04 5.97
C TRP A 314 1.92 -9.16 6.32
N LEU A 315 1.18 -9.65 5.33
CA LEU A 315 0.28 -10.79 5.48
C LEU A 315 1.06 -12.05 5.87
N GLY A 316 2.21 -12.31 5.25
CA GLY A 316 3.03 -13.48 5.55
C GLY A 316 3.58 -13.50 6.97
N ILE A 317 4.07 -12.38 7.52
CA ILE A 317 4.51 -12.34 8.92
C ILE A 317 3.34 -12.41 9.90
N THR A 318 2.18 -11.90 9.52
CA THR A 318 0.95 -11.98 10.33
C THR A 318 0.46 -13.43 10.37
N GLU A 319 0.36 -14.09 9.22
CA GLU A 319 0.02 -15.51 9.11
C GLU A 319 0.99 -16.39 9.89
N TYR A 320 2.29 -16.14 9.74
CA TYR A 320 3.34 -16.86 10.46
C TYR A 320 3.14 -16.82 11.99
N LEU A 321 2.80 -15.65 12.54
CA LEU A 321 2.53 -15.49 13.97
C LEU A 321 1.26 -16.27 14.38
N PHE A 322 0.17 -16.10 13.63
CA PHE A 322 -1.14 -16.63 14.00
C PHE A 322 -1.31 -18.14 13.73
N ARG A 323 -0.51 -18.71 12.83
CA ARG A 323 -0.52 -20.16 12.54
C ARG A 323 0.39 -20.99 13.44
N LYS A 324 1.20 -20.37 14.30
CA LYS A 324 2.03 -21.05 15.30
C LYS A 324 1.42 -20.87 16.71
N PRO A 325 0.62 -21.84 17.23
CA PRO A 325 -0.10 -21.67 18.49
C PRO A 325 0.79 -21.33 19.69
N ASP A 326 1.95 -21.97 19.80
CA ASP A 326 2.91 -21.72 20.88
C ASP A 326 3.48 -20.30 20.83
N LEU A 327 3.75 -19.80 19.62
CA LEU A 327 4.21 -18.42 19.41
C LEU A 327 3.10 -17.42 19.73
N LEU A 328 1.86 -17.69 19.31
CA LEU A 328 0.73 -16.81 19.59
C LEU A 328 0.45 -16.72 21.09
N GLU A 329 0.53 -17.82 21.83
CA GLU A 329 0.38 -17.81 23.28
C GLU A 329 1.55 -17.08 23.95
N GLU A 330 2.80 -17.28 23.51
CA GLU A 330 3.95 -16.51 24.01
C GLU A 330 3.76 -15.00 23.82
N VAL A 331 3.23 -14.60 22.66
CA VAL A 331 2.94 -13.21 22.32
C VAL A 331 1.89 -12.62 23.29
N ILE A 332 0.83 -13.37 23.59
CA ILE A 332 -0.21 -12.96 24.55
C ILE A 332 0.35 -12.86 25.98
N GLU A 333 1.15 -13.82 26.41
CA GLU A 333 1.82 -13.79 27.72
C GLU A 333 2.74 -12.58 27.84
N THR A 334 3.55 -12.34 26.81
CA THR A 334 4.46 -11.19 26.72
C THR A 334 3.68 -9.87 26.78
N ALA A 335 2.53 -9.79 26.12
CA ALA A 335 1.67 -8.61 26.12
C ALA A 335 1.16 -8.23 27.53
N ILE A 336 0.95 -9.21 28.40
CA ILE A 336 0.43 -9.00 29.76
C ILE A 336 1.56 -8.77 30.76
N HIS A 337 2.62 -9.58 30.69
CA HIS A 337 3.61 -9.69 31.76
C HIS A 337 4.94 -8.99 31.46
N ASP A 338 5.26 -8.75 30.20
CA ASP A 338 6.51 -8.12 29.78
C ASP A 338 6.29 -6.62 29.50
N ASN A 339 7.17 -5.79 30.03
CA ASN A 339 7.13 -4.33 29.86
C ASN A 339 8.23 -3.79 28.94
N THR A 340 9.06 -4.66 28.35
CA THR A 340 10.19 -4.30 27.49
C THR A 340 9.77 -3.40 26.33
N PHE A 341 8.62 -3.66 25.71
CA PHE A 341 8.10 -2.88 24.57
C PHE A 341 7.00 -1.90 24.95
N ARG A 342 6.63 -1.79 26.23
CA ARG A 342 5.41 -1.07 26.65
C ARG A 342 5.44 0.41 26.29
N ALA A 343 6.60 1.05 26.43
CA ALA A 343 6.79 2.45 26.06
C ALA A 343 6.70 2.64 24.53
N ASP A 344 7.23 1.70 23.76
CA ASP A 344 7.16 1.72 22.30
C ASP A 344 5.72 1.48 21.81
N ASP A 345 4.96 0.60 22.47
CA ASP A 345 3.55 0.34 22.19
C ASP A 345 2.65 1.54 22.50
N LEU A 346 3.00 2.32 23.53
CA LEU A 346 2.31 3.58 23.86
C LEU A 346 2.48 4.59 22.72
N GLU A 347 3.71 4.84 22.30
CA GLU A 347 4.00 5.75 21.18
C GLU A 347 3.38 5.25 19.87
N PHE A 348 3.39 3.94 19.64
CA PHE A 348 2.72 3.33 18.49
C PHE A 348 1.20 3.57 18.51
N THR A 349 0.57 3.43 19.67
CA THR A 349 -0.87 3.69 19.85
C THR A 349 -1.20 5.16 19.62
N PHE A 350 -0.33 6.08 20.07
CA PHE A 350 -0.50 7.51 19.84
C PHE A 350 -0.34 7.86 18.36
N ALA A 351 0.67 7.29 17.71
CA ALA A 351 0.92 7.50 16.29
C ALA A 351 -0.23 6.97 15.42
N ALA A 352 -0.77 5.80 15.71
CA ALA A 352 -1.89 5.21 14.97
C ALA A 352 -3.14 6.11 15.01
N ARG A 353 -3.46 6.68 16.18
CA ARG A 353 -4.57 7.64 16.34
C ARG A 353 -4.32 8.94 15.58
N ASP A 354 -3.15 9.54 15.74
CA ASP A 354 -2.84 10.81 15.06
C ASP A 354 -2.85 10.66 13.52
N TRP A 355 -2.33 9.53 12.98
CA TRP A 355 -2.45 9.25 11.54
C TRP A 355 -3.91 9.07 11.11
N SER A 356 -4.71 8.34 11.90
CA SER A 356 -6.15 8.17 11.65
C SER A 356 -6.92 9.50 11.63
N ASP A 357 -6.61 10.41 12.57
CA ASP A 357 -7.27 11.72 12.66
C ASP A 357 -6.90 12.60 11.47
N ARG A 358 -5.62 12.67 11.09
CA ARG A 358 -5.17 13.40 9.89
C ARG A 358 -5.85 12.91 8.63
N VAL A 359 -5.97 11.59 8.48
CA VAL A 359 -6.66 10.97 7.35
C VAL A 359 -8.15 11.28 7.34
N SER A 360 -8.81 11.16 8.50
CA SER A 360 -10.25 11.41 8.63
C SER A 360 -10.63 12.86 8.38
N LEU A 361 -9.77 13.80 8.75
CA LEU A 361 -9.96 15.24 8.54
C LEU A 361 -9.56 15.70 7.13
N GLY A 362 -8.86 14.87 6.36
CA GLY A 362 -8.40 15.19 5.01
C GLY A 362 -7.32 16.27 4.96
N HIS A 363 -6.54 16.44 6.04
CA HIS A 363 -5.52 17.49 6.12
C HIS A 363 -4.22 17.06 5.42
N MET A 364 -4.13 17.30 4.11
CA MET A 364 -2.95 16.93 3.29
C MET A 364 -1.65 17.59 3.79
N ASP A 365 -1.66 18.89 4.07
CA ASP A 365 -0.47 19.61 4.53
C ASP A 365 0.01 19.08 5.89
N ALA A 366 -0.92 18.85 6.80
CA ALA A 366 -0.61 18.30 8.12
C ALA A 366 -0.09 16.86 8.03
N TYR A 367 -0.54 16.07 7.05
CA TYR A 367 0.02 14.75 6.76
C TYR A 367 1.45 14.87 6.24
N ARG A 368 1.67 15.76 5.27
CA ARG A 368 2.99 16.03 4.67
C ARG A 368 4.02 16.44 5.71
N GLU A 369 3.72 17.46 6.52
CA GLU A 369 4.65 17.98 7.52
C GLU A 369 5.12 16.87 8.48
N LYS A 370 4.18 16.06 9.00
CA LYS A 370 4.52 14.95 9.87
C LYS A 370 5.36 13.88 9.15
N PHE A 371 4.98 13.53 7.92
CA PHE A 371 5.72 12.53 7.15
C PHE A 371 7.17 12.99 6.88
N GLU A 372 7.34 14.21 6.36
CA GLU A 372 8.65 14.78 6.01
C GLU A 372 9.54 14.97 7.25
N HIS A 373 8.94 15.33 8.40
CA HIS A 373 9.67 15.42 9.66
C HIS A 373 10.28 14.08 10.08
N ILE A 374 9.48 13.00 10.07
CA ILE A 374 9.95 11.64 10.41
C ILE A 374 10.89 11.11 9.31
N GLN A 375 10.64 11.45 8.04
CA GLN A 375 11.49 11.08 6.92
C GLN A 375 12.90 11.65 7.08
N THR A 376 13.02 12.92 7.49
CA THR A 376 14.31 13.58 7.75
C THR A 376 15.12 12.85 8.81
N TYR A 377 14.46 12.35 9.86
CA TYR A 377 15.12 11.57 10.91
C TYR A 377 15.75 10.27 10.39
N PHE A 378 15.09 9.58 9.46
CA PHE A 378 15.58 8.32 8.88
C PHE A 378 16.47 8.49 7.64
N GLU A 379 16.55 9.70 7.08
CA GLU A 379 17.26 9.99 5.83
C GLU A 379 18.70 9.44 5.77
N PRO A 380 19.53 9.57 6.83
CA PRO A 380 20.90 9.06 6.82
C PRO A 380 21.02 7.55 6.60
N ARG A 381 19.92 6.80 6.76
CA ARG A 381 19.89 5.34 6.75
C ARG A 381 19.15 4.77 5.53
N PHE A 382 18.54 5.62 4.71
CA PHE A 382 17.88 5.20 3.47
C PHE A 382 18.78 4.49 2.45
N PRO A 383 20.06 4.84 2.24
CA PRO A 383 20.90 4.15 1.26
C PRO A 383 21.03 2.66 1.55
N GLU A 384 21.30 2.31 2.82
CA GLU A 384 21.44 0.93 3.27
C GLU A 384 20.09 0.20 3.27
N ALA A 385 19.04 0.83 3.79
CA ALA A 385 17.70 0.27 3.81
C ALA A 385 17.14 -0.01 2.41
N LYS A 386 17.43 0.86 1.42
CA LYS A 386 17.05 0.65 0.01
C LYS A 386 17.74 -0.59 -0.57
N ARG A 387 19.02 -0.82 -0.23
CA ARG A 387 19.77 -1.99 -0.69
C ARG A 387 19.12 -3.28 -0.16
N VAL A 388 18.98 -3.39 1.17
CA VAL A 388 18.43 -4.59 1.82
C VAL A 388 16.96 -4.82 1.45
N GLY A 389 16.13 -3.77 1.46
CA GLY A 389 14.72 -3.86 1.11
C GLY A 389 14.47 -4.31 -0.35
N ASN A 390 15.33 -3.92 -1.29
CA ASN A 390 15.23 -4.37 -2.68
C ASN A 390 15.66 -5.84 -2.85
N GLU A 391 16.68 -6.29 -2.13
CA GLU A 391 17.09 -7.70 -2.12
C GLU A 391 16.01 -8.60 -1.52
N MET A 392 15.36 -8.16 -0.43
CA MET A 392 14.24 -8.85 0.20
C MET A 392 13.08 -9.07 -0.78
N ILE A 393 12.61 -8.01 -1.43
CA ILE A 393 11.49 -8.10 -2.37
C ILE A 393 11.83 -8.98 -3.59
N LYS A 394 13.04 -8.85 -4.15
CA LYS A 394 13.48 -9.70 -5.27
C LYS A 394 13.45 -11.19 -4.89
N THR A 395 13.96 -11.53 -3.70
CA THR A 395 14.02 -12.92 -3.24
C THR A 395 12.63 -13.50 -3.02
N ILE A 396 11.72 -12.71 -2.46
CA ILE A 396 10.35 -13.16 -2.19
C ILE A 396 9.59 -13.32 -3.49
N LEU A 397 9.63 -12.32 -4.39
CA LEU A 397 8.99 -12.43 -5.70
C LEU A 397 9.48 -13.65 -6.48
N ALA A 398 10.78 -13.97 -6.45
CA ALA A 398 11.32 -15.16 -7.10
C ALA A 398 10.74 -16.47 -6.52
N LYS A 399 10.43 -16.53 -5.21
CA LYS A 399 9.84 -17.71 -4.58
C LYS A 399 8.32 -17.79 -4.80
N THR A 400 7.59 -16.68 -4.74
CA THR A 400 6.12 -16.64 -4.89
C THR A 400 5.65 -16.81 -6.34
N THR A 401 6.53 -16.67 -7.34
CA THR A 401 6.17 -16.88 -8.76
C THR A 401 6.37 -18.34 -9.20
N ASN A 402 7.09 -19.14 -8.39
CA ASN A 402 7.38 -20.56 -8.64
C ASN A 402 6.50 -21.52 -7.82
N SER A 403 5.50 -20.99 -7.12
CA SER A 403 4.53 -21.71 -6.28
C SER A 403 3.13 -21.59 -6.86
#